data_AF-A0A2U0S156-F1
#
_entry.id   AF-A0A2U0S156-F1
#
_cell.length_a   1.000
_cell.length_b   1.000
_cell.length_c   1.000
_cell.angle_alpha   90.00
_cell.angle_beta   90.00
_cell.angle_gamma   90.00
#
_symmetry.space_group_name_H-M   'P 1'
#
loop_
_entity.id
_entity.type
_entity.pdbx_description
1 polymer ?
#
loop_
_entity_poly.entity_id
_entity_poly.type
_entity_poly.pdbx_seq_one_letter_code
_entity_poly.pdbx_strand_id
1 'polypeptide(L)'
;AQTILEPSVPEFTLQYVDHSYDVPLTYTYSTDPYTGEQIATPHGGYHVENKTVDIIVKNQPFTSTKIDGNTTKLYYGVSFKGYYEPWTDENVFPKIYEASNSDYTVIIPDINLSNIKEGGKIDIHVKAIIGFYYVYFGGHTMPIGMQFYTMEQSSWSSTQTITIGETPASATPSPTVPEFPFVAVLPLLAVIPLITILVKKRICLKAYN
;
A
#
# COMPACT_ATOMS: atom_id res chain seq x y z
N ALA A 1 -32.52 -9.38 -6.84
CA ALA A 1 -31.43 -8.40 -6.76
C ALA A 1 -30.15 -9.16 -6.42
N GLN A 2 -29.05 -8.87 -7.11
CA GLN A 2 -27.74 -9.44 -6.77
C GLN A 2 -27.13 -8.60 -5.64
N THR A 3 -26.84 -9.21 -4.51
CA THR A 3 -26.20 -8.52 -3.38
C THR A 3 -24.72 -8.35 -3.70
N ILE A 4 -24.25 -7.10 -3.69
CA ILE A 4 -22.81 -6.79 -3.77
C ILE A 4 -22.30 -6.78 -2.33
N LEU A 5 -21.27 -7.58 -2.04
CA LEU A 5 -20.67 -7.60 -0.71
C LEU A 5 -19.89 -6.31 -0.49
N GLU A 6 -20.04 -5.71 0.68
CA GLU A 6 -19.21 -4.60 1.12
C GLU A 6 -17.74 -5.05 1.11
N PRO A 7 -16.83 -4.28 0.48
CA PRO A 7 -15.42 -4.63 0.49
C PRO A 7 -14.83 -4.50 1.91
N SER A 8 -13.84 -5.32 2.22
CA SER A 8 -13.06 -5.18 3.46
C SER A 8 -12.17 -3.94 3.46
N VAL A 9 -11.81 -3.48 4.67
CA VAL A 9 -10.84 -2.40 4.86
C VAL A 9 -9.47 -2.86 4.36
N PRO A 10 -8.78 -2.10 3.47
CA PRO A 10 -7.52 -2.55 2.89
C PRO A 10 -6.38 -2.70 3.91
N GLU A 11 -5.65 -3.81 3.81
CA GLU A 11 -4.31 -3.97 4.38
C GLU A 11 -3.30 -3.41 3.39
N PHE A 12 -2.44 -2.48 3.84
CA PHE A 12 -1.42 -1.88 2.98
C PHE A 12 -0.11 -1.67 3.73
N THR A 13 0.97 -1.42 2.99
CA THR A 13 2.27 -0.98 3.52
C THR A 13 2.82 0.14 2.65
N LEU A 14 3.69 0.98 3.21
CA LEU A 14 4.32 2.09 2.50
C LEU A 14 5.82 1.83 2.28
N GLN A 15 6.34 2.27 1.13
CA GLN A 15 7.75 2.22 0.81
C GLN A 15 8.20 3.54 0.16
N TYR A 16 9.25 4.16 0.68
CA TYR A 16 9.90 5.29 0.02
C TYR A 16 10.97 4.74 -0.92
N VAL A 17 10.88 5.09 -2.20
CA VAL A 17 11.79 4.60 -3.25
C VAL A 17 12.45 5.79 -3.93
N ASP A 18 13.79 5.74 -4.00
CA ASP A 18 14.59 6.74 -4.70
C ASP A 18 15.09 6.15 -6.02
N HIS A 19 14.54 6.62 -7.13
CA HIS A 19 14.93 6.31 -8.49
C HIS A 19 15.72 7.45 -9.14
N SER A 20 16.27 8.38 -8.34
CA SER A 20 17.06 9.51 -8.85
C SER A 20 18.33 9.03 -9.54
N TYR A 21 18.76 9.77 -10.57
CA TYR A 21 19.96 9.44 -11.34
C TYR A 21 20.67 10.69 -11.85
N ASP A 22 21.97 10.57 -12.06
CA ASP A 22 22.78 11.62 -12.67
C ASP A 22 22.90 11.39 -14.18
N VAL A 23 22.58 12.42 -14.96
CA VAL A 23 22.93 12.47 -16.37
C VAL A 23 24.34 13.04 -16.48
N PRO A 24 25.31 12.29 -17.04
CA PRO A 24 26.69 12.75 -17.09
C PRO A 24 26.85 13.96 -18.02
N LEU A 25 27.86 14.79 -17.70
CA LEU A 25 28.35 15.82 -18.61
C LEU A 25 28.87 15.19 -19.91
N THR A 26 28.52 15.81 -21.03
CA THR A 26 29.12 15.52 -22.33
C THR A 26 30.01 16.68 -22.76
N TYR A 27 30.99 16.44 -23.63
CA TYR A 27 31.92 17.48 -24.08
C TYR A 27 31.98 17.51 -25.60
N THR A 28 31.98 18.71 -26.17
CA THR A 28 32.41 18.93 -27.55
C THR A 28 33.80 19.53 -27.55
N TYR A 29 34.68 19.01 -28.40
CA TYR A 29 36.04 19.51 -28.54
C TYR A 29 36.17 20.34 -29.81
N SER A 30 36.78 21.51 -29.70
CA SER A 30 37.23 22.31 -30.85
C SER A 30 38.74 22.55 -30.74
N THR A 31 39.41 22.78 -31.87
CA THR A 31 40.83 23.15 -31.89
C THR A 31 40.92 24.65 -32.17
N ASP A 32 41.66 25.38 -31.33
CA ASP A 32 41.95 26.80 -31.57
C ASP A 32 42.84 26.93 -32.83
N PRO A 33 42.42 27.69 -33.86
CA PRO A 33 43.15 27.78 -35.12
C PRO A 33 44.48 28.56 -35.02
N TYR A 34 44.70 29.32 -33.94
CA TYR A 34 45.90 30.14 -33.74
C TYR A 34 46.92 29.49 -32.81
N THR A 35 46.48 28.66 -31.85
CA THR A 35 47.37 28.01 -30.88
C THR A 35 47.49 26.49 -31.06
N GLY A 36 46.54 25.86 -31.75
CA GLY A 36 46.47 24.40 -31.87
C GLY A 36 45.99 23.67 -30.61
N GLU A 37 45.63 24.42 -29.56
CA GLU A 37 45.13 23.84 -28.31
C GLU A 37 43.71 23.29 -28.48
N GLN A 38 43.39 22.22 -27.76
CA GLN A 38 42.05 21.66 -27.70
C GLN A 38 41.22 22.40 -26.65
N ILE A 39 40.08 22.93 -27.03
CA ILE A 39 39.09 23.55 -26.14
C ILE A 39 37.94 22.56 -25.94
N ALA A 40 37.75 22.13 -24.69
CA ALA A 40 36.61 21.31 -24.31
C ALA A 40 35.45 22.22 -23.85
N THR A 41 34.32 22.16 -24.55
CA THR A 41 33.08 22.84 -24.14
C THR A 41 32.14 21.81 -23.51
N PRO A 42 31.83 21.92 -22.20
CA PRO A 42 30.89 21.04 -21.56
C PRO A 42 29.45 21.33 -22.02
N HIS A 43 28.66 20.27 -22.17
CA HIS A 43 27.24 20.31 -22.50
C HIS A 43 26.47 19.33 -21.63
N GLY A 44 25.32 19.77 -21.12
CA GLY A 44 24.44 18.94 -20.30
C GLY A 44 25.00 18.76 -18.89
N GLY A 45 24.79 17.57 -18.32
CA GLY A 45 25.06 17.31 -16.91
C GLY A 45 23.95 17.82 -16.00
N TYR A 46 23.12 16.93 -15.46
CA TYR A 46 22.10 17.31 -14.49
C TYR A 46 21.67 16.12 -13.63
N HIS A 47 21.19 16.41 -12.43
CA HIS A 47 20.59 15.43 -11.54
C HIS A 47 19.08 15.37 -11.81
N VAL A 48 18.53 14.16 -11.95
CA VAL A 48 17.08 13.93 -12.04
C VAL A 48 16.61 13.41 -10.69
N GLU A 49 15.86 14.24 -9.96
CA GLU A 49 15.15 13.79 -8.76
C GLU A 49 13.92 12.98 -9.17
N ASN A 50 13.90 11.69 -8.82
CA ASN A 50 12.79 10.79 -9.09
C ASN A 50 12.50 9.95 -7.85
N LYS A 51 11.77 10.53 -6.91
CA LYS A 51 11.45 9.94 -5.61
C LYS A 51 9.96 9.63 -5.56
N THR A 52 9.59 8.45 -5.09
CA THR A 52 8.18 8.02 -4.97
C THR A 52 7.89 7.47 -3.57
N VAL A 53 6.61 7.49 -3.21
CA VAL A 53 6.07 6.72 -2.08
C VAL A 53 5.16 5.66 -2.67
N ASP A 54 5.59 4.42 -2.63
CA ASP A 54 4.85 3.28 -3.14
C ASP A 54 3.90 2.77 -2.05
N ILE A 55 2.62 2.67 -2.39
CA ILE A 55 1.58 2.09 -1.53
C ILE A 55 1.31 0.68 -2.02
N ILE A 56 1.70 -0.32 -1.24
CA ILE A 56 1.53 -1.73 -1.57
C ILE A 56 0.28 -2.24 -0.85
N VAL A 57 -0.80 -2.44 -1.58
CA VAL A 57 -2.09 -2.88 -1.05
C VAL A 57 -2.27 -4.37 -1.31
N LYS A 58 -2.63 -5.14 -0.29
CA LYS A 58 -2.97 -6.56 -0.44
C LYS A 58 -4.38 -6.68 -1.00
N ASN A 59 -4.50 -7.33 -2.15
CA ASN A 59 -5.77 -7.45 -2.84
C ASN A 59 -6.72 -8.38 -2.10
N GLN A 60 -7.95 -7.93 -1.90
CA GLN A 60 -9.03 -8.77 -1.41
C GLN A 60 -9.65 -9.58 -2.56
N PRO A 61 -10.16 -10.78 -2.31
CA PRO A 61 -10.87 -11.56 -3.32
C PRO A 61 -12.04 -10.77 -3.90
N PHE A 62 -12.01 -10.51 -5.21
CA PHE A 62 -13.08 -9.84 -5.92
C PHE A 62 -13.22 -10.44 -7.33
N THR A 63 -14.46 -10.72 -7.75
CA THR A 63 -14.75 -11.19 -9.10
C THR A 63 -15.52 -10.11 -9.84
N SER A 64 -14.94 -9.63 -10.95
CA SER A 64 -15.59 -8.61 -11.79
C SER A 64 -16.90 -9.14 -12.36
N THR A 65 -17.96 -8.34 -12.28
CA THR A 65 -19.29 -8.67 -12.82
C THR A 65 -19.80 -7.56 -13.74
N LYS A 66 -20.70 -7.88 -14.67
CA LYS A 66 -21.33 -6.86 -15.51
C LYS A 66 -22.66 -6.42 -14.92
N ILE A 67 -22.83 -5.12 -14.72
CA ILE A 67 -24.07 -4.49 -14.26
C ILE A 67 -24.46 -3.42 -15.28
N ASP A 68 -25.64 -3.59 -15.89
CA ASP A 68 -26.15 -2.70 -16.95
C ASP A 68 -25.16 -2.47 -18.10
N GLY A 69 -24.42 -3.53 -18.47
CA GLY A 69 -23.40 -3.50 -19.53
C GLY A 69 -22.03 -2.97 -19.10
N ASN A 70 -21.91 -2.40 -17.90
CA ASN A 70 -20.65 -1.89 -17.36
C ASN A 70 -19.92 -2.97 -16.56
N THR A 71 -18.60 -3.03 -16.67
CA THR A 71 -17.79 -4.00 -15.91
C THR A 71 -17.43 -3.42 -14.56
N THR A 72 -18.00 -3.98 -13.49
CA THR A 72 -17.62 -3.64 -12.11
C THR A 72 -16.23 -4.17 -11.80
N LYS A 73 -15.42 -3.36 -11.12
CA LYS A 73 -14.09 -3.72 -10.67
C LYS A 73 -13.85 -3.24 -9.24
N LEU A 74 -12.81 -3.78 -8.62
CA LEU A 74 -12.26 -3.29 -7.36
C LEU A 74 -11.27 -2.16 -7.65
N TYR A 75 -11.42 -1.07 -6.90
CA TYR A 75 -10.55 0.10 -6.92
C TYR A 75 -10.09 0.43 -5.51
N TYR A 76 -9.02 1.21 -5.40
CA TYR A 76 -8.52 1.79 -4.16
C TYR A 76 -8.59 3.30 -4.24
N GLY A 77 -9.31 3.90 -3.30
CA GLY A 77 -9.25 5.34 -3.05
C GLY A 77 -8.08 5.62 -2.11
N VAL A 78 -7.16 6.47 -2.53
CA VAL A 78 -6.03 6.91 -1.71
C VAL A 78 -6.21 8.36 -1.31
N SER A 79 -5.95 8.65 -0.04
CA SER A 79 -5.84 10.01 0.46
C SER A 79 -4.56 10.13 1.30
N PHE A 80 -3.92 11.28 1.19
CA PHE A 80 -2.68 11.59 1.90
C PHE A 80 -2.67 13.04 2.34
N LYS A 81 -1.88 13.35 3.37
CA LYS A 81 -1.65 14.70 3.87
C LYS A 81 -0.26 14.81 4.49
N GLY A 82 0.24 16.03 4.64
CA GLY A 82 1.35 16.28 5.56
C GLY A 82 0.97 15.88 7.00
N TYR A 83 1.95 15.41 7.78
CA TYR A 83 1.71 14.96 9.16
C TYR A 83 1.02 16.03 10.03
N TYR A 84 1.39 17.30 9.85
CA TYR A 84 0.82 18.44 10.58
C TYR A 84 -0.33 19.15 9.86
N GLU A 85 -0.68 18.69 8.66
CA GLU A 85 -1.81 19.23 7.92
C GLU A 85 -3.11 18.55 8.41
N PRO A 86 -4.27 19.23 8.31
CA PRO A 86 -5.55 18.56 8.41
C PRO A 86 -5.76 17.69 7.18
N TRP A 87 -6.61 16.66 7.30
CA TRP A 87 -7.17 16.03 6.11
C TRP A 87 -7.97 17.09 5.37
N THR A 88 -7.60 17.37 4.11
CA THR A 88 -8.44 18.22 3.27
C THR A 88 -9.78 17.49 3.09
N ASP A 89 -10.88 18.23 3.28
CA ASP A 89 -12.23 17.65 3.32
C ASP A 89 -12.42 16.62 2.20
N GLU A 90 -12.92 15.44 2.57
CA GLU A 90 -13.14 14.25 1.72
C GLU A 90 -14.05 14.51 0.49
N ASN A 91 -14.47 15.76 0.28
CA ASN A 91 -15.31 16.24 -0.80
C ASN A 91 -14.59 16.36 -2.16
N VAL A 92 -13.26 16.27 -2.19
CA VAL A 92 -12.53 16.04 -3.45
C VAL A 92 -12.39 14.53 -3.60
N PHE A 93 -13.10 13.96 -4.58
CA PHE A 93 -13.05 12.53 -4.90
C PHE A 93 -11.62 12.01 -4.78
N PRO A 94 -11.35 10.99 -3.92
CA PRO A 94 -10.01 10.47 -3.78
C PRO A 94 -9.52 10.00 -5.15
N LYS A 95 -8.21 10.15 -5.39
CA LYS A 95 -7.62 9.52 -6.57
C LYS A 95 -7.87 8.02 -6.45
N ILE A 96 -8.49 7.45 -7.48
CA ILE A 96 -8.91 6.05 -7.53
C ILE A 96 -7.99 5.27 -8.45
N TYR A 97 -7.56 4.11 -7.99
CA TYR A 97 -6.61 3.22 -8.65
C TYR A 97 -7.25 1.86 -8.84
N GLU A 98 -7.21 1.31 -10.05
CA GLU A 98 -7.74 -0.04 -10.31
C GLU A 98 -6.88 -1.09 -9.60
N ALA A 99 -7.52 -2.03 -8.91
CA ALA A 99 -6.81 -3.17 -8.32
C ALA A 99 -6.21 -4.04 -9.44
N SER A 100 -4.98 -4.51 -9.24
CA SER A 100 -4.33 -5.45 -10.15
C SER A 100 -4.94 -6.86 -10.04
N ASN A 101 -4.59 -7.74 -10.98
CA ASN A 101 -4.96 -9.16 -10.92
C ASN A 101 -3.99 -10.03 -10.10
N SER A 102 -3.01 -9.43 -9.41
CA SER A 102 -2.05 -10.14 -8.53
C SER A 102 -2.51 -10.13 -7.08
N ASP A 103 -1.75 -10.75 -6.18
CA ASP A 103 -2.02 -10.71 -4.73
C ASP A 103 -1.87 -9.30 -4.13
N TYR A 104 -1.12 -8.43 -4.81
CA TYR A 104 -0.87 -7.05 -4.39
C TYR A 104 -1.04 -6.06 -5.54
N THR A 105 -1.52 -4.86 -5.22
CA THR A 105 -1.51 -3.69 -6.10
C THR A 105 -0.48 -2.69 -5.59
N VAL A 106 0.42 -2.24 -6.46
CA VAL A 106 1.36 -1.16 -6.17
C VAL A 106 0.78 0.13 -6.73
N ILE A 107 0.53 1.11 -5.86
CA ILE A 107 -0.01 2.41 -6.21
C ILE A 107 1.08 3.46 -6.01
N ILE A 108 1.36 4.23 -7.05
CA ILE A 108 2.27 5.37 -7.02
C ILE A 108 1.41 6.64 -7.09
N PRO A 109 1.00 7.22 -5.95
CA PRO A 109 0.27 8.47 -5.94
C PRO A 109 1.17 9.61 -6.41
N ASP A 110 0.57 10.54 -7.15
CA ASP A 110 1.20 11.79 -7.55
C ASP A 110 1.22 12.74 -6.35
N ILE A 111 2.20 12.51 -5.48
CA ILE A 111 2.56 13.31 -4.31
C ILE A 111 3.74 14.18 -4.68
N ASN A 112 3.60 15.49 -4.51
CA ASN A 112 4.72 16.41 -4.76
C ASN A 112 5.73 16.36 -3.60
N LEU A 113 6.72 15.48 -3.71
CA LEU A 113 7.79 15.32 -2.70
C LEU A 113 8.82 16.46 -2.71
N SER A 114 8.87 17.30 -3.75
CA SER A 114 9.88 18.38 -3.84
C SER A 114 9.76 19.43 -2.72
N ASN A 115 8.57 19.55 -2.11
CA ASN A 115 8.32 20.47 -0.99
C ASN A 115 8.52 19.82 0.39
N ILE A 116 8.80 18.52 0.44
CA ILE A 116 8.92 17.76 1.69
C ILE A 116 10.40 17.50 1.95
N LYS A 117 10.93 18.16 2.98
CA LYS A 117 12.31 17.97 3.41
C LYS A 117 12.53 16.55 3.92
N GLU A 118 13.77 16.06 3.85
CA GLU A 118 14.18 14.83 4.53
C GLU A 118 13.81 14.89 6.02
N GLY A 119 13.34 13.77 6.57
CA GLY A 119 12.72 13.68 7.89
C GLY A 119 11.26 14.15 7.94
N GLY A 120 10.74 14.72 6.85
CA GLY A 120 9.34 15.07 6.70
C GLY A 120 8.44 13.84 6.74
N LYS A 121 7.22 13.99 7.26
CA LYS A 121 6.28 12.88 7.47
C LYS A 121 5.00 13.08 6.68
N ILE A 122 4.52 11.99 6.07
CA ILE A 122 3.27 11.94 5.29
C ILE A 122 2.37 10.88 5.92
N ASP A 123 1.12 11.25 6.16
CA ASP A 123 0.07 10.34 6.61
C ASP A 123 -0.75 9.88 5.40
N ILE A 124 -0.98 8.58 5.30
CA ILE A 124 -1.70 7.95 4.20
C ILE A 124 -2.75 6.99 4.75
N HIS A 125 -3.93 6.98 4.14
CA HIS A 125 -4.94 5.95 4.34
C HIS A 125 -5.58 5.56 3.01
N VAL A 126 -6.16 4.36 2.99
CA VAL A 126 -6.66 3.70 1.79
C VAL A 126 -8.05 3.14 2.09
N LYS A 127 -8.97 3.24 1.13
CA LYS A 127 -10.25 2.52 1.17
C LYS A 127 -10.46 1.71 -0.10
N ALA A 128 -11.19 0.61 0.02
CA ALA A 128 -11.60 -0.18 -1.13
C ALA A 128 -12.93 0.33 -1.67
N ILE A 129 -13.07 0.37 -2.98
CA ILE A 129 -14.24 0.87 -3.68
C ILE A 129 -14.62 -0.11 -4.78
N ILE A 130 -15.87 -0.57 -4.79
CA ILE A 130 -16.43 -1.33 -5.90
C ILE A 130 -17.20 -0.35 -6.78
N GLY A 131 -16.84 -0.30 -8.05
CA GLY A 131 -17.43 0.65 -8.98
C GLY A 131 -17.11 0.34 -10.42
N PHE A 132 -17.45 1.27 -11.30
CA PHE A 132 -17.09 1.22 -12.70
C PHE A 132 -17.03 2.63 -13.28
N TYR A 133 -16.23 2.80 -14.32
CA TYR A 133 -16.32 3.97 -15.16
C TYR A 133 -17.41 3.77 -16.21
N TYR A 134 -18.22 4.80 -16.42
CA TYR A 134 -19.12 4.87 -17.56
C TYR A 134 -18.86 6.13 -18.35
N VAL A 135 -19.13 6.03 -19.65
CA VAL A 135 -19.03 7.13 -20.59
C VAL A 135 -20.40 7.80 -20.67
N TYR A 136 -20.47 9.11 -20.48
CA TYR A 136 -21.74 9.84 -20.59
C TYR A 136 -21.78 10.72 -21.85
N PHE A 137 -22.96 10.75 -22.46
CA PHE A 137 -23.25 11.47 -23.70
C PHE A 137 -24.25 12.58 -23.38
N GLY A 138 -23.86 13.85 -23.44
CA GLY A 138 -24.77 14.97 -23.18
C GLY A 138 -25.62 15.36 -24.38
N GLY A 139 -26.29 14.38 -25.00
CA GLY A 139 -27.13 14.59 -26.19
C GLY A 139 -26.36 14.72 -27.53
N HIS A 140 -25.05 14.53 -27.52
CA HIS A 140 -24.20 14.47 -28.71
C HIS A 140 -23.77 13.03 -29.03
N THR A 141 -23.40 12.76 -30.28
CA THR A 141 -22.86 11.45 -30.71
C THR A 141 -21.46 11.17 -30.18
N MET A 142 -20.75 12.20 -29.73
CA MET A 142 -19.41 12.10 -29.14
C MET A 142 -19.51 12.08 -27.60
N PRO A 143 -18.68 11.26 -26.93
CA PRO A 143 -18.65 11.22 -25.47
C PRO A 143 -18.10 12.53 -24.90
N ILE A 144 -18.73 13.04 -23.84
CA ILE A 144 -18.30 14.30 -23.19
C ILE A 144 -17.24 14.04 -22.12
N GLY A 145 -17.31 12.88 -21.48
CA GLY A 145 -16.35 12.49 -20.47
C GLY A 145 -16.62 11.11 -19.91
N MET A 146 -15.80 10.77 -18.90
CA MET A 146 -15.95 9.57 -18.09
C MET A 146 -16.33 9.99 -16.67
N GLN A 147 -17.25 9.27 -16.06
CA GLN A 147 -17.62 9.44 -14.67
C GLN A 147 -17.46 8.10 -13.95
N PHE A 148 -17.00 8.15 -12.70
CA PHE A 148 -16.89 6.97 -11.86
C PHE A 148 -18.17 6.81 -11.05
N TYR A 149 -18.81 5.64 -11.16
CA TYR A 149 -19.96 5.27 -10.35
C TYR A 149 -19.51 4.38 -9.20
N THR A 150 -19.70 4.84 -7.97
CA THR A 150 -19.42 4.07 -6.75
C THR A 150 -20.65 3.26 -6.38
N MET A 151 -20.48 1.95 -6.22
CA MET A 151 -21.55 1.05 -5.78
C MET A 151 -21.48 0.79 -4.29
N GLU A 152 -20.32 0.32 -3.84
CA GLU A 152 -20.03 -0.02 -2.44
C GLU A 152 -18.62 0.45 -2.11
N GLN A 153 -18.37 0.77 -0.84
CA GLN A 153 -17.05 1.16 -0.37
C GLN A 153 -16.82 0.71 1.06
N SER A 154 -15.58 0.44 1.42
CA SER A 154 -15.20 0.13 2.80
C SER A 154 -14.98 1.41 3.60
N SER A 155 -14.86 1.27 4.92
CA SER A 155 -14.28 2.32 5.77
C SER A 155 -12.81 2.55 5.41
N TRP A 156 -12.30 3.75 5.71
CA TRP A 156 -10.87 4.04 5.60
C TRP A 156 -10.03 3.10 6.48
N SER A 157 -8.86 2.71 5.97
CA SER A 157 -7.86 2.00 6.75
C SER A 157 -7.28 2.87 7.86
N SER A 158 -6.58 2.23 8.81
CA SER A 158 -5.76 2.95 9.77
C SER A 158 -4.69 3.76 9.03
N THR A 159 -4.46 4.99 9.47
CA THR A 159 -3.39 5.84 8.96
C THR A 159 -2.02 5.18 9.14
N GLN A 160 -1.22 5.16 8.08
CA GLN A 160 0.21 4.87 8.16
C GLN A 160 0.99 6.13 7.87
N THR A 161 2.06 6.33 8.63
CA THR A 161 2.97 7.46 8.46
C THR A 161 4.27 6.97 7.85
N ILE A 162 4.75 7.65 6.81
CA ILE A 162 6.09 7.43 6.25
C ILE A 162 6.96 8.67 6.46
N THR A 163 8.22 8.44 6.84
CA THR A 163 9.26 9.49 6.92
C THR A 163 10.05 9.52 5.60
N ILE A 164 10.17 10.69 4.97
CA ILE A 164 10.90 10.89 3.71
C ILE A 164 12.41 10.91 3.98
N GLY A 165 13.18 10.21 3.14
CA GLY A 165 14.65 10.14 3.26
C GLY A 165 15.16 9.07 4.23
N GLU A 166 14.29 8.47 5.03
CA GLU A 166 14.63 7.26 5.78
C GLU A 166 14.38 6.05 4.87
N THR A 167 15.45 5.35 4.47
CA THR A 167 15.29 4.01 3.92
C THR A 167 14.59 3.20 5.00
N PRO A 168 13.41 2.61 4.75
CA PRO A 168 12.76 1.79 5.75
C PRO A 168 13.77 0.72 6.13
N ALA A 169 14.16 0.69 7.41
CA ALA A 169 14.92 -0.44 7.94
C ALA A 169 14.07 -1.65 7.55
N SER A 170 14.60 -2.48 6.62
CA SER A 170 13.88 -3.65 6.11
C SER A 170 13.32 -4.34 7.34
N ALA A 171 11.98 -4.27 7.49
CA ALA A 171 11.32 -4.83 8.63
C ALA A 171 11.53 -6.32 8.46
N THR A 172 12.66 -6.81 9.00
CA THR A 172 12.94 -8.22 9.08
C THR A 172 11.75 -8.71 9.87
N PRO A 173 10.88 -9.55 9.29
CA PRO A 173 9.67 -9.96 9.96
C PRO A 173 10.12 -10.50 11.31
N SER A 174 9.83 -9.75 12.38
CA SER A 174 10.10 -10.25 13.72
C SER A 174 9.33 -11.56 13.75
N PRO A 175 10.00 -12.71 13.93
CA PRO A 175 9.36 -14.00 13.75
C PRO A 175 8.10 -13.98 14.58
N THR A 176 6.94 -13.99 13.91
CA THR A 176 5.66 -14.09 14.58
C THR A 176 5.74 -15.42 15.31
N VAL A 177 6.01 -15.36 16.61
CA VAL A 177 5.91 -16.54 17.48
C VAL A 177 4.51 -17.07 17.20
N PRO A 178 4.37 -18.29 16.65
CA PRO A 178 3.07 -18.83 16.36
C PRO A 178 2.27 -18.75 17.66
N GLU A 179 1.22 -17.94 17.67
CA GLU A 179 0.31 -17.91 18.78
C GLU A 179 -0.26 -19.31 18.87
N PHE A 180 0.23 -20.09 19.84
CA PHE A 180 -0.35 -21.39 20.11
C PHE A 180 -1.82 -21.13 20.40
N PRO A 181 -2.76 -21.70 19.63
CA PRO A 181 -4.17 -21.50 19.91
C PRO A 181 -4.38 -21.96 21.36
N PHE A 182 -4.91 -21.08 22.21
CA PHE A 182 -5.15 -21.37 23.64
C PHE A 182 -5.91 -22.70 23.84
N VAL A 183 -6.67 -23.10 22.81
CA VAL A 183 -7.38 -24.39 22.69
C VAL A 183 -6.44 -25.61 22.80
N ALA A 184 -5.19 -25.53 22.33
CA ALA A 184 -4.21 -26.61 22.45
C ALA A 184 -3.63 -26.76 23.88
N VAL A 185 -3.69 -25.71 24.71
CA VAL A 185 -3.17 -25.72 26.09
C VAL A 185 -4.20 -26.27 27.09
N LEU A 186 -5.50 -26.12 26.79
CA LEU A 186 -6.61 -26.62 27.60
C LEU A 186 -6.55 -28.11 27.98
N PRO A 187 -6.29 -29.07 27.06
CA PRO A 187 -6.19 -30.48 27.44
C PRO A 187 -4.98 -30.77 28.35
N LEU A 188 -3.87 -30.03 28.19
CA LEU A 188 -2.68 -30.21 29.01
C LEU A 188 -2.94 -29.81 30.47
N LEU A 189 -3.70 -28.74 30.70
CA LEU A 189 -4.11 -28.30 32.03
C LEU A 189 -5.08 -29.27 32.71
N ALA A 190 -5.87 -30.05 31.96
CA ALA A 190 -6.76 -31.07 32.51
C ALA A 190 -6.03 -32.37 32.90
N VAL A 191 -4.90 -32.69 32.27
CA VAL A 191 -4.14 -33.92 32.55
C VAL A 191 -3.40 -33.86 33.88
N ILE A 192 -2.89 -32.70 34.29
CA ILE A 192 -2.14 -32.51 35.55
C ILE A 192 -2.98 -32.87 36.81
N PRO A 193 -4.23 -32.38 37.00
CA PRO A 193 -5.05 -32.78 38.13
C PRO A 193 -5.44 -34.26 38.07
N LEU A 194 -5.64 -34.83 36.87
CA LEU A 194 -5.95 -36.26 36.74
C LEU A 194 -4.78 -37.15 37.19
N ILE A 195 -3.55 -36.81 36.78
CA ILE A 195 -2.34 -37.54 37.19
C ILE A 195 -2.15 -37.45 38.71
N THR A 196 -2.33 -36.26 39.30
CA THR A 196 -2.19 -36.11 40.77
C THR A 196 -3.25 -36.91 41.55
N ILE A 197 -4.49 -36.99 41.06
CA ILE A 197 -5.53 -37.86 41.62
C ILE A 197 -5.14 -39.33 41.54
N LEU A 198 -4.66 -39.80 40.38
CA LEU A 198 -4.26 -41.20 40.17
C LEU A 198 -3.05 -41.61 41.03
N VAL A 199 -2.05 -40.73 41.15
CA VAL A 199 -0.88 -40.96 42.02
C VAL A 199 -1.30 -41.05 43.49
N LYS A 200 -2.14 -40.11 43.96
CA LYS A 200 -2.63 -40.11 45.35
C LYS A 200 -3.43 -41.38 45.68
N LYS A 201 -4.31 -41.81 44.77
CA LYS A 201 -5.08 -43.06 44.93
C LYS A 201 -4.17 -44.29 45.04
N ARG A 202 -3.11 -44.36 44.23
CA ARG A 202 -2.15 -45.47 44.25
C ARG A 202 -1.33 -45.51 45.54
N ILE A 203 -0.97 -44.36 46.09
CA ILE A 203 -0.26 -44.26 47.39
C ILE A 203 -1.18 -44.73 48.53
N CYS A 204 -2.44 -44.29 48.57
CA CYS A 204 -3.38 -44.73 49.61
C CYS A 204 -3.65 -46.24 49.58
N LEU A 205 -3.76 -46.84 48.39
CA LEU A 205 -3.95 -48.29 48.24
C LEU A 205 -2.76 -49.11 48.76
N LYS A 206 -1.53 -48.60 48.66
CA LYS A 206 -0.34 -49.26 49.21
C LYS A 206 -0.22 -49.16 50.72
N ALA A 207 -0.90 -48.20 51.35
CA ALA A 207 -0.91 -48.06 52.80
C ALA A 207 -1.92 -49.00 53.48
N TYR A 208 -2.80 -49.65 52.70
CA TYR A 208 -3.89 -50.50 53.20
C TYR A 208 -3.64 -52.01 53.02
N ASN A 209 -2.54 -52.39 52.35
CA ASN A 209 -2.06 -53.76 52.22
C ASN A 209 -0.74 -53.90 52.96
#